data_AF-A0A4P6UY29-F1
#
_entry.id   AF-A0A4P6UY29-F1
#
_cell.length_a   1.000
_cell.length_b   1.000
_cell.length_c   1.000
_cell.angle_alpha   90.00
_cell.angle_beta   90.00
_cell.angle_gamma   90.00
#
_symmetry.space_group_name_H-M   'P 1'
#
loop_
_entity.id
_entity.type
_entity.pdbx_description
1 polymer ?
#
loop_
_entity_poly.entity_id
_entity_poly.type
_entity_poly.pdbx_seq_one_letter_code
_entity_poly.pdbx_strand_id
1 'polypeptide(L)'
;MQVTQEYHKLLKQFRKKAKMTQEQIAYELNITQSTVSKIESGRYFVDIKTFMNWVRVTNCEAQAAVMMFGADVLNNALTLLQMIPAFIGGVLWI
;
A
#
# COMPACT_ATOMS: atom_id res chain seq x y z
N MET A 1 1.58 19.76 9.72
CA MET A 1 0.57 18.86 10.32
C MET A 1 -0.44 18.49 9.24
N GLN A 2 -0.55 17.22 8.81
CA GLN A 2 -1.71 16.70 8.04
C GLN A 2 -1.66 15.21 7.64
N VAL A 3 -0.55 14.47 7.83
CA VAL A 3 -0.48 13.05 7.37
C VAL A 3 -1.56 12.16 8.02
N THR A 4 -1.96 12.45 9.25
CA THR A 4 -2.98 11.68 9.99
C THR A 4 -4.42 11.93 9.55
N GLN A 5 -4.73 13.09 8.94
CA GLN A 5 -6.12 13.45 8.63
C GLN A 5 -6.62 12.88 7.28
N GLU A 6 -5.74 12.33 6.44
CA GLU A 6 -6.11 11.86 5.10
C GLU A 6 -6.00 10.33 4.91
N TYR A 7 -5.54 9.57 5.90
CA TYR A 7 -5.29 8.14 5.71
C TYR A 7 -6.57 7.34 5.40
N HIS A 8 -7.70 7.68 6.03
CA HIS A 8 -8.98 7.02 5.78
C HIS A 8 -9.50 7.28 4.36
N LYS A 9 -9.25 8.47 3.81
CA LYS A 9 -9.55 8.81 2.41
C LYS A 9 -8.64 8.02 1.47
N LEU A 10 -7.38 7.82 1.83
CA LEU A 10 -6.43 7.04 1.07
C LEU A 10 -6.80 5.55 1.03
N LEU A 11 -7.24 4.96 2.14
CA LEU A 11 -7.80 3.60 2.17
C LEU A 11 -9.03 3.45 1.24
N LYS A 12 -9.91 4.45 1.24
CA LYS A 12 -11.04 4.53 0.31
C LYS A 12 -10.58 4.62 -1.15
N GLN A 13 -9.52 5.37 -1.42
CA GLN A 13 -8.92 5.45 -2.76
C GLN A 13 -8.32 4.12 -3.21
N PHE A 14 -7.61 3.39 -2.33
CA PHE A 14 -7.06 2.07 -2.62
C PHE A 14 -8.17 1.09 -3.03
N ARG A 15 -9.26 1.03 -2.27
CA ARG A 15 -10.43 0.22 -2.62
C ARG A 15 -11.01 0.59 -3.98
N LYS A 16 -11.18 1.88 -4.24
CA LYS A 16 -11.72 2.37 -5.53
C LYS A 16 -10.80 2.04 -6.71
N LYS A 17 -9.48 2.16 -6.54
CA LYS A 17 -8.48 1.78 -7.56
C LYS A 17 -8.51 0.28 -7.86
N ALA A 18 -8.72 -0.54 -6.83
CA ALA A 18 -8.95 -1.98 -6.96
C ALA A 18 -10.35 -2.34 -7.52
N LYS A 19 -11.20 -1.35 -7.82
CA LYS A 19 -12.58 -1.53 -8.33
C LYS A 19 -13.47 -2.39 -7.42
N MET A 20 -13.23 -2.37 -6.11
CA MET A 20 -13.98 -3.16 -5.13
C MET A 20 -15.13 -2.35 -4.52
N THR A 21 -16.25 -3.00 -4.23
CA THR A 21 -17.31 -2.46 -3.36
C THR A 21 -16.87 -2.52 -1.89
N GLN A 22 -17.59 -1.82 -1.01
CA GLN A 22 -17.32 -1.92 0.44
C GLN A 22 -17.62 -3.32 0.99
N GLU A 23 -18.55 -4.05 0.38
CA GLU A 23 -18.89 -5.43 0.76
C GLU A 23 -17.81 -6.42 0.34
N GLN A 24 -17.28 -6.26 -0.88
CA GLN A 24 -16.21 -7.11 -1.40
C GLN A 24 -14.94 -7.00 -0.55
N ILE A 25 -14.51 -5.77 -0.23
CA ILE A 25 -13.32 -5.62 0.62
C ILE A 25 -13.59 -6.08 2.06
N ALA A 26 -14.81 -5.92 2.57
CA ALA A 26 -15.19 -6.42 3.88
C ALA A 26 -15.08 -7.94 3.95
N TYR A 27 -15.53 -8.63 2.90
CA TYR A 27 -15.40 -10.08 2.76
C TYR A 27 -13.94 -10.52 2.75
N GLU A 28 -13.09 -9.89 1.93
CA GLU A 28 -11.65 -10.21 1.85
C GLU A 28 -10.90 -9.96 3.16
N LEU A 29 -11.32 -8.94 3.92
CA LEU A 29 -10.71 -8.58 5.20
C LEU A 29 -11.33 -9.32 6.39
N ASN A 30 -12.37 -10.13 6.17
CA ASN A 30 -13.15 -10.79 7.21
C ASN A 30 -13.67 -9.81 8.29
N ILE A 31 -14.19 -8.66 7.83
CA ILE A 31 -14.82 -7.64 8.67
C ILE A 31 -16.20 -7.31 8.10
N THR A 32 -17.01 -6.55 8.83
CA THR A 32 -18.31 -6.12 8.32
C THR A 32 -18.19 -4.92 7.37
N GLN A 33 -19.10 -4.81 6.40
CA GLN A 33 -19.22 -3.62 5.54
C GLN A 33 -19.40 -2.33 6.36
N SER A 34 -20.12 -2.40 7.49
CA SER A 34 -20.29 -1.27 8.40
C SER A 34 -18.95 -0.84 9.04
N THR A 35 -18.05 -1.77 9.31
CA THR A 35 -16.69 -1.49 9.79
C THR A 35 -15.86 -0.79 8.71
N VAL A 36 -15.91 -1.28 7.46
CA VAL A 36 -15.30 -0.62 6.30
C VAL A 36 -15.81 0.82 6.14
N SER A 37 -17.12 1.04 6.26
CA SER A 37 -17.71 2.38 6.18
C SER A 37 -17.23 3.31 7.30
N LYS A 38 -17.13 2.81 8.54
CA LYS A 38 -16.59 3.58 9.69
C LYS A 38 -15.11 3.91 9.49
N ILE A 39 -14.33 2.98 8.98
CA ILE A 39 -12.91 3.19 8.63
C ILE A 39 -12.79 4.29 7.58
N GLU A 40 -13.47 4.18 6.43
CA GLU A 40 -13.37 5.15 5.33
C GLU A 40 -13.87 6.56 5.69
N SER A 41 -14.77 6.64 6.69
CA SER A 41 -15.27 7.91 7.23
C SER A 41 -14.42 8.49 8.37
N GLY A 42 -13.32 7.83 8.75
CA GLY A 42 -12.43 8.28 9.82
C GLY A 42 -12.99 8.08 11.23
N ARG A 43 -14.12 7.38 11.37
CA ARG A 43 -14.77 7.08 12.66
C ARG A 43 -14.15 5.89 13.39
N TYR A 44 -13.30 5.12 12.71
CA TYR A 44 -12.61 3.96 13.28
C TYR A 44 -11.16 3.92 12.81
N PHE A 45 -10.25 3.67 13.73
CA PHE A 45 -8.83 3.50 13.43
C PHE A 45 -8.52 2.06 13.04
N VAL A 46 -7.70 1.90 12.00
CA VAL A 46 -7.29 0.59 11.50
C VAL A 46 -6.02 0.16 12.23
N ASP A 47 -5.98 -1.08 12.72
CA ASP A 47 -4.74 -1.65 13.25
C ASP A 47 -3.75 -1.97 12.12
N ILE A 48 -2.47 -2.13 12.46
CA ILE A 48 -1.44 -2.34 11.43
C ILE A 48 -1.66 -3.63 10.62
N LYS A 49 -2.23 -4.67 11.23
CA LYS A 49 -2.49 -5.96 10.56
C LYS A 49 -3.57 -5.82 9.49
N THR A 50 -4.67 -5.17 9.84
CA THR A 50 -5.81 -4.86 8.98
C THR A 50 -5.38 -3.91 7.88
N PHE A 51 -4.54 -2.92 8.18
CA PHE A 51 -3.96 -2.04 7.19
C PHE A 51 -3.13 -2.81 6.15
N MET A 52 -2.22 -3.67 6.60
CA MET A 52 -1.39 -4.49 5.70
C MET A 52 -2.23 -5.45 4.84
N ASN A 53 -3.26 -6.05 5.42
CA ASN A 53 -4.19 -6.89 4.66
C ASN A 53 -4.96 -6.07 3.61
N TRP A 54 -5.39 -4.86 3.95
CA TRP A 54 -6.06 -3.94 3.03
C TRP A 54 -5.16 -3.60 1.84
N VAL A 55 -3.89 -3.27 2.12
CA VAL A 55 -2.88 -2.96 1.09
C VAL A 55 -2.66 -4.15 0.16
N ARG A 56 -2.56 -5.36 0.71
CA ARG A 56 -2.39 -6.60 -0.06
C ARG A 56 -3.58 -6.87 -0.98
N VAL A 57 -4.80 -6.83 -0.44
CA VAL A 57 -6.04 -7.10 -1.19
C VAL A 57 -6.27 -6.07 -2.29
N THR A 58 -5.90 -4.81 -2.04
CA THR A 58 -6.05 -3.73 -3.03
C THR A 58 -4.87 -3.58 -3.99
N ASN A 59 -3.83 -4.42 -3.85
CA ASN A 59 -2.60 -4.37 -4.63
C ASN A 59 -1.95 -2.96 -4.65
N CYS A 60 -1.91 -2.30 -3.49
CA CYS A 60 -1.44 -0.92 -3.33
C CYS A 60 -0.13 -0.81 -2.53
N GLU A 61 0.74 -1.83 -2.60
CA GLU A 61 1.95 -1.95 -1.78
C GLU A 61 2.94 -0.80 -2.00
N ALA A 62 3.14 -0.39 -3.25
CA ALA A 62 4.03 0.74 -3.56
C ALA A 62 3.50 2.05 -2.98
N GLN A 63 2.20 2.31 -3.09
CA GLN A 63 1.59 3.54 -2.57
C GLN A 63 1.57 3.55 -1.03
N ALA A 64 1.36 2.39 -0.41
CA ALA A 64 1.45 2.23 1.04
C ALA A 64 2.89 2.43 1.55
N ALA A 65 3.90 1.91 0.84
CA ALA A 65 5.30 2.11 1.19
C ALA A 65 5.68 3.60 1.14
N VAL A 66 5.30 4.32 0.08
CA VAL A 66 5.51 5.76 -0.02
C VAL A 66 4.81 6.53 1.12
N MET A 67 3.63 6.07 1.53
CA MET A 67 2.92 6.68 2.66
C MET A 67 3.63 6.44 4.00
N MET A 68 4.14 5.23 4.25
CA MET A 68 4.76 4.86 5.53
C MET A 68 6.19 5.37 5.66
N PHE A 69 6.96 5.33 4.57
CA PHE A 69 8.40 5.59 4.56
C PHE A 69 8.78 6.89 3.84
N GLY A 70 7.80 7.59 3.24
CA GLY A 70 8.04 8.81 2.47
C GLY A 70 8.56 8.55 1.05
N ALA A 71 8.87 9.63 0.33
CA ALA A 71 9.41 9.56 -1.04
C ALA A 71 10.83 8.97 -1.10
N ASP A 72 11.56 8.98 0.02
CA ASP A 72 12.92 8.46 0.12
C ASP A 72 13.01 6.96 -0.15
N VAL A 73 11.92 6.22 0.03
CA VAL A 73 11.83 4.79 -0.33
C VAL A 73 12.13 4.56 -1.81
N LEU A 74 11.74 5.50 -2.69
CA LEU A 74 11.98 5.41 -4.12
C LEU A 74 13.45 5.67 -4.46
N ASN A 75 14.05 6.66 -3.81
CA ASN A 75 15.47 6.98 -4.01
C ASN A 75 16.35 5.80 -3.60
N ASN A 76 16.06 5.19 -2.45
CA ASN A 76 16.80 4.03 -1.96
C ASN A 76 16.59 2.78 -2.85
N ALA A 77 15.38 2.56 -3.37
CA ALA A 77 15.10 1.44 -4.28
C ALA A 77 15.86 1.56 -5.61
N LEU A 78 15.97 2.77 -6.18
CA LEU A 78 16.75 3.01 -7.40
C LEU A 78 18.25 2.76 -7.18
N THR A 79 18.79 3.14 -6.02
CA THR A 79 20.18 2.84 -5.65
C THR A 79 20.43 1.33 -5.61
N LEU A 80 19.50 0.52 -5.08
CA LEU A 80 19.63 -0.94 -5.04
C LEU A 80 19.65 -1.58 -6.45
N LEU A 81 18.88 -1.06 -7.40
CA LEU A 81 18.90 -1.53 -8.80
C LEU A 81 20.25 -1.28 -9.47
N GLN A 82 20.94 -0.20 -9.12
CA GLN A 82 22.27 0.13 -9.63
C GLN A 82 23.39 -0.69 -8.95
N MET A 83 23.11 -1.30 -7.79
CA MET A 83 24.03 -2.20 -7.10
C MET A 83 24.01 -3.63 -7.64
N ILE A 84 23.15 -3.96 -8.62
CA ILE A 84 23.32 -5.18 -9.43
C ILE A 84 24.64 -4.99 -10.18
N PRO A 85 25.73 -5.67 -9.78
CA PRO A 85 26.98 -5.47 -10.47
C PRO A 85 26.77 -5.98 -11.90
N ALA A 86 27.26 -5.23 -12.87
CA ALA A 86 27.21 -5.55 -14.30
C ALA A 86 28.05 -6.80 -14.65
N PHE A 87 27.79 -7.94 -14.01
CA PHE A 87 28.46 -9.21 -14.28
C PHE A 87 28.10 -9.80 -15.65
N ILE A 88 27.08 -9.27 -16.33
CA ILE A 88 26.70 -9.72 -17.68
C ILE A 88 27.70 -9.28 -18.75
N GLY A 89 28.54 -8.26 -18.49
CA GLY A 89 29.54 -7.79 -19.46
C GLY A 89 30.84 -8.63 -19.52
N GLY A 90 31.15 -9.40 -18.47
CA GLY A 90 32.42 -10.14 -18.35
C GLY A 90 32.36 -11.63 -18.68
N VAL A 91 31.16 -12.22 -18.77
CA VAL A 91 30.97 -13.67 -18.99
C VAL A 91 30.73 -14.00 -20.48
N LEU A 92 30.57 -12.99 -21.35
CA LEU A 92 30.36 -13.18 -22.79
C LEU A 92 31.66 -13.08 -23.64
N TRP A 93 32.83 -12.88 -23.01
CA TRP A 93 34.13 -12.76 -23.69
C TRP A 93 35.22 -13.68 -23.12
N ILE A 94 34.85 -14.89 -22.71
CA ILE A 94 35.77 -16.04 -22.53
C ILE A 94 35.09 -17.28 -23.10
#